data_AF-A0A1Y5G6A6-F1
#
_entry.id   AF-A0A1Y5G6A6-F1
#
_cell.length_a   1.000
_cell.length_b   1.000
_cell.length_c   1.000
_cell.angle_alpha   90.00
_cell.angle_beta   90.00
_cell.angle_gamma   90.00
#
_symmetry.space_group_name_H-M   'P 1'
#
loop_
_entity.id
_entity.type
_entity.pdbx_description
1 polymer ?
#
loop_
_entity_poly.entity_id
_entity_poly.type
_entity_poly.pdbx_seq_one_letter_code
_entity_poly.pdbx_strand_id
1 'polypeptide(L)'
;MKDCNSCGKCCTKYSNGGLSATASEIEFWDICRPEIVRYVDDGKIWMNPDNGQQLELCPWLNKVPGEDKYLCGIYYDRPDDCKYYPVTIEQMIADDCEMLEVKDLRNPKQAQKDLDKLMVDSRPPLE
;
A
#
# COMPACT_ATOMS: atom_id res chain seq x y z
N MET A 1 6.51 17.25 -5.83
CA MET A 1 6.61 15.81 -5.53
C MET A 1 7.54 15.14 -6.52
N LYS A 2 8.39 14.24 -6.04
CA LYS A 2 9.23 13.35 -6.85
C LYS A 2 8.66 11.93 -6.86
N ASP A 3 9.21 11.07 -7.69
CA ASP A 3 8.77 9.68 -7.81
C ASP A 3 8.99 8.89 -6.51
N CYS A 4 8.12 7.88 -6.31
CA CYS A 4 8.31 6.90 -5.25
C CYS A 4 9.62 6.15 -5.46
N ASN A 5 10.45 6.06 -4.42
CA ASN A 5 11.73 5.36 -4.46
C ASN A 5 11.66 3.93 -3.91
N SER A 6 10.46 3.42 -3.63
CA SER A 6 10.23 2.08 -3.11
C SER A 6 10.95 1.79 -1.78
N CYS A 7 11.08 2.79 -0.91
CA CYS A 7 11.73 2.65 0.41
C CYS A 7 11.03 1.69 1.39
N GLY A 8 9.77 1.32 1.13
CA GLY A 8 9.02 0.32 1.92
C GLY A 8 8.46 0.82 3.26
N LYS A 9 8.63 2.11 3.61
CA LYS A 9 8.14 2.68 4.88
C LYS A 9 6.63 2.52 5.05
N CYS A 10 5.84 2.94 4.05
CA CYS A 10 4.39 2.80 4.10
C CYS A 10 3.97 1.32 4.12
N CYS A 11 4.59 0.46 3.31
CA CYS A 11 4.30 -0.98 3.30
C CYS A 11 4.52 -1.63 4.66
N THR A 12 5.61 -1.27 5.35
CA THR A 12 5.95 -1.78 6.69
C THR A 12 5.06 -1.19 7.77
N LYS A 13 4.68 0.09 7.64
CA LYS A 13 3.81 0.79 8.60
C LYS A 13 2.42 0.15 8.66
N TYR A 14 1.84 -0.18 7.52
CA TYR A 14 0.45 -0.67 7.44
C TYR A 14 0.34 -2.20 7.45
N SER A 15 1.42 -2.96 7.32
CA SER A 15 1.32 -4.43 7.18
C SER A 15 0.73 -5.15 8.38
N ASN A 16 0.92 -4.62 9.59
CA ASN A 16 0.45 -5.24 10.82
C ASN A 16 -1.00 -4.86 11.13
N GLY A 17 -1.93 -5.39 10.33
CA GLY A 17 -3.38 -5.18 10.51
C GLY A 17 -3.89 -3.78 10.15
N GLY A 18 -3.07 -2.96 9.50
CA GLY A 18 -3.44 -1.62 9.02
C GLY A 18 -3.97 -1.58 7.58
N LEU A 19 -4.10 -2.75 6.94
CA LEU A 19 -4.61 -2.91 5.58
C LEU A 19 -5.86 -3.78 5.59
N SER A 20 -6.76 -3.50 4.66
CA SER A 20 -7.99 -4.24 4.41
C SER A 20 -8.11 -4.61 2.93
N ALA A 21 -8.99 -5.57 2.65
CA ALA A 21 -9.43 -5.90 1.31
C ALA A 21 -10.96 -5.99 1.32
N THR A 22 -11.58 -5.58 0.22
CA THR A 22 -13.02 -5.75 0.02
C THR A 22 -13.37 -7.23 -0.18
N ALA A 23 -14.64 -7.57 0.06
CA ALA A 23 -15.14 -8.93 -0.17
C ALA A 23 -14.92 -9.39 -1.62
N SER A 24 -15.06 -8.48 -2.60
CA SER A 24 -14.87 -8.79 -4.02
C SER A 24 -13.40 -9.06 -4.38
N GLU A 25 -12.45 -8.37 -3.73
CA GLU A 25 -11.02 -8.68 -3.91
C GLU A 25 -10.67 -10.05 -3.35
N ILE A 26 -11.20 -10.37 -2.16
CA ILE A 26 -11.00 -11.68 -1.53
C ILE A 26 -11.61 -12.80 -2.38
N GLU A 27 -12.83 -12.61 -2.89
CA GLU A 27 -13.49 -13.56 -3.80
C GLU A 27 -12.67 -13.77 -5.09
N PHE A 28 -12.14 -12.69 -5.67
CA PHE A 28 -11.24 -12.81 -6.82
C PHE A 28 -9.98 -13.62 -6.49
N TRP A 29 -9.35 -13.37 -5.35
CA TRP A 29 -8.17 -14.13 -4.94
C TRP A 29 -8.49 -15.60 -4.66
N ASP A 30 -9.65 -15.91 -4.08
CA ASP A 30 -10.08 -17.28 -3.83
C ASP A 30 -10.15 -18.11 -5.12
N ILE A 31 -10.66 -17.50 -6.19
CA ILE A 31 -10.83 -18.16 -7.49
C ILE A 31 -9.52 -18.19 -8.28
N CYS A 32 -8.80 -17.07 -8.32
CA CYS A 32 -7.72 -16.85 -9.28
C CYS A 32 -6.32 -16.91 -8.67
N ARG A 33 -6.18 -16.61 -7.38
CA ARG A 33 -4.90 -16.36 -6.69
C ARG A 33 -4.83 -17.11 -5.34
N PRO A 34 -4.91 -18.46 -5.35
CA PRO A 34 -4.95 -19.25 -4.12
C PRO A 34 -3.72 -19.05 -3.22
N GLU A 35 -2.59 -18.63 -3.79
CA GLU A 35 -1.40 -18.27 -3.03
C GLU A 35 -1.57 -17.00 -2.21
N ILE A 36 -2.45 -16.08 -2.62
CA ILE A 36 -2.79 -14.84 -1.90
C ILE A 36 -3.88 -15.12 -0.88
N VAL A 37 -4.98 -15.76 -1.29
CA VAL A 37 -6.15 -15.97 -0.42
C VAL A 37 -5.81 -16.80 0.82
N ARG A 38 -4.78 -17.66 0.77
CA ARG A 38 -4.33 -18.44 1.94
C ARG A 38 -3.92 -17.57 3.13
N TYR A 39 -3.61 -16.29 2.90
CA TYR A 39 -3.28 -15.31 3.95
C TYR A 39 -4.50 -14.49 4.38
N VAL A 40 -5.71 -14.95 4.06
CA VAL A 40 -6.98 -14.34 4.48
C VAL A 40 -7.63 -15.24 5.52
N ASP A 41 -8.06 -14.65 6.64
CA ASP A 41 -8.84 -15.34 7.67
C ASP A 41 -9.89 -14.38 8.24
N ASP A 42 -11.14 -14.84 8.32
CA ASP A 42 -12.30 -14.04 8.78
C ASP A 42 -12.38 -12.64 8.13
N GLY A 43 -12.13 -12.57 6.82
CA GLY A 43 -12.13 -11.33 6.03
C GLY A 43 -10.95 -10.38 6.28
N LYS A 44 -10.02 -10.73 7.15
CA LYS A 44 -8.77 -9.98 7.40
C LYS A 44 -7.65 -10.51 6.53
N ILE A 45 -6.72 -9.64 6.16
CA ILE A 45 -5.59 -9.98 5.30
C ILE A 45 -4.26 -9.97 6.05
N TRP A 46 -3.31 -10.72 5.50
CA TRP A 46 -2.00 -10.99 6.08
C TRP A 46 -2.09 -11.76 7.40
N MET A 47 -2.96 -12.75 7.41
CA MET A 47 -3.11 -13.72 8.49
C MET A 47 -2.18 -14.90 8.21
N ASN A 48 -1.50 -15.40 9.24
CA ASN A 48 -0.62 -16.55 9.12
C ASN A 48 -1.47 -17.80 8.83
N PRO A 49 -1.25 -18.51 7.70
CA PRO A 49 -2.08 -19.66 7.31
C PRO A 49 -2.01 -20.83 8.28
N ASP A 50 -0.93 -20.95 9.08
CA ASP A 50 -0.72 -22.10 9.95
C ASP A 50 -1.41 -21.95 11.31
N ASN A 51 -1.59 -20.72 11.79
CA ASN A 51 -2.08 -20.46 13.15
C ASN A 51 -3.11 -19.33 13.27
N GLY A 52 -3.50 -18.69 12.17
CA GLY A 52 -4.50 -17.61 12.12
C GLY A 52 -4.07 -16.31 12.79
N GLN A 53 -2.79 -16.13 13.15
CA GLN A 53 -2.31 -14.90 13.78
C GLN A 53 -2.01 -13.81 12.75
N GLN A 54 -2.25 -12.55 13.11
CA GLN A 54 -1.85 -11.41 12.29
C GLN A 54 -0.34 -11.43 12.07
N LEU A 55 0.09 -11.35 10.80
CA LEU A 55 1.50 -11.16 10.47
C LEU A 55 1.90 -9.71 10.72
N GLU A 56 3.08 -9.53 11.32
CA GLU A 56 3.66 -8.19 11.52
C GLU A 56 4.05 -7.54 10.19
N LEU A 57 4.57 -8.34 9.24
CA LEU A 57 4.98 -7.91 7.92
C LEU A 57 4.17 -8.59 6.83
N CYS A 58 3.88 -7.84 5.77
CA CYS A 58 3.17 -8.36 4.61
C CYS A 58 4.01 -9.47 3.98
N PRO A 59 3.44 -10.67 3.73
CA PRO A 59 4.19 -11.81 3.20
C PRO A 59 4.71 -11.58 1.78
N TRP A 60 4.22 -10.54 1.10
CA TRP A 60 4.61 -10.17 -0.26
C TRP A 60 5.60 -9.00 -0.32
N LEU A 61 6.05 -8.48 0.82
CA LEU A 61 7.01 -7.39 0.88
C LEU A 61 8.44 -7.95 0.81
N ASN A 62 9.10 -7.80 -0.34
CA ASN A 62 10.42 -8.36 -0.60
C ASN A 62 11.49 -7.27 -0.55
N LYS A 63 12.47 -7.39 0.35
CA LYS A 63 13.64 -6.50 0.35
C LYS A 63 14.60 -6.88 -0.78
N VAL A 64 15.04 -5.88 -1.56
CA VAL A 64 16.03 -6.08 -2.62
C VAL A 64 17.42 -6.26 -1.99
N PRO A 65 18.15 -7.36 -2.26
CA PRO A 65 19.48 -7.57 -1.68
C PRO A 65 20.46 -6.48 -2.07
N GLY A 66 21.14 -5.88 -1.08
CA GLY A 66 22.14 -4.84 -1.29
C GLY A 66 21.59 -3.44 -1.61
N GLU A 67 20.26 -3.26 -1.61
CA GLU A 67 19.61 -1.97 -1.83
C GLU A 67 18.64 -1.61 -0.69
N ASP A 68 18.43 -0.31 -0.48
CA ASP A 68 17.39 0.22 0.42
C ASP A 68 16.04 0.32 -0.32
N LYS A 69 15.65 -0.78 -0.98
CA LYS A 69 14.41 -0.88 -1.75
C LYS A 69 13.62 -2.13 -1.40
N TYR A 70 12.31 -2.02 -1.55
CA TYR A 70 11.36 -3.11 -1.40
C TYR A 70 10.51 -3.27 -2.65
N LEU A 71 10.11 -4.49 -2.95
CA LEU A 71 9.23 -4.86 -4.06
C LEU A 71 8.02 -5.62 -3.55
N CYS A 72 6.85 -5.35 -4.13
CA CYS A 72 5.63 -6.09 -3.85
C CYS A 72 5.54 -7.31 -4.78
N GLY A 73 5.49 -8.52 -4.21
CA GLY A 73 5.35 -9.77 -4.96
C GLY A 73 3.99 -9.95 -5.64
N ILE A 74 2.99 -9.14 -5.27
CA ILE A 74 1.62 -9.17 -5.80
C ILE A 74 1.21 -7.80 -6.34
N TYR A 75 2.12 -7.06 -6.97
CA TYR A 75 1.89 -5.66 -7.35
C TYR A 75 0.57 -5.39 -8.08
N TYR A 76 0.15 -6.30 -8.97
CA TYR A 76 -1.08 -6.17 -9.76
C TYR A 76 -2.35 -6.68 -9.05
N ASP A 77 -2.18 -7.38 -7.94
CA ASP A 77 -3.24 -8.04 -7.17
C ASP A 77 -3.21 -7.59 -5.71
N ARG A 78 -2.55 -6.47 -5.46
CA ARG A 78 -2.50 -5.82 -4.16
C ARG A 78 -3.91 -5.39 -3.76
N PRO A 79 -4.21 -5.35 -2.45
CA PRO A 79 -5.47 -4.77 -1.98
C PRO A 79 -5.59 -3.31 -2.43
N ASP A 80 -6.83 -2.85 -2.54
CA ASP A 80 -7.19 -1.51 -2.93
C ASP A 80 -6.58 -0.46 -2.00
N ASP A 81 -6.47 -0.72 -0.70
CA ASP A 81 -5.75 0.15 0.25
C ASP A 81 -4.30 0.43 -0.21
N CYS A 82 -3.60 -0.60 -0.70
CA CYS A 82 -2.25 -0.45 -1.24
C CYS A 82 -2.24 0.21 -2.62
N LYS A 83 -3.29 0.00 -3.44
CA LYS A 83 -3.42 0.57 -4.78
C LYS A 83 -3.71 2.06 -4.75
N TYR A 84 -4.53 2.50 -3.80
CA TYR A 84 -4.97 3.88 -3.68
C TYR A 84 -4.02 4.75 -2.87
N TYR A 85 -3.11 4.13 -2.11
CA TYR A 85 -2.08 4.85 -1.39
C TYR A 85 -1.07 5.53 -2.34
N PRO A 86 -0.67 6.79 -2.10
CA PRO A 86 -1.18 7.68 -1.04
C PRO A 86 -2.46 8.43 -1.44
N VAL A 87 -3.30 8.70 -0.44
CA VAL A 87 -4.59 9.39 -0.65
C VAL A 87 -4.50 10.89 -0.38
N THR A 88 -3.90 11.29 0.75
CA THR A 88 -3.77 12.71 1.12
C THR A 88 -2.32 13.13 1.36
N ILE A 89 -2.03 14.41 1.14
CA ILE A 89 -0.75 15.01 1.53
C ILE A 89 -0.53 14.91 3.05
N GLU A 90 -1.59 15.04 3.85
CA GLU A 90 -1.51 14.86 5.30
C GLU A 90 -1.06 13.44 5.68
N GLN A 91 -1.61 12.41 5.03
CA GLN A 91 -1.18 11.03 5.21
C GLN A 91 0.29 10.86 4.82
N MET A 92 0.70 11.41 3.67
CA MET A 92 2.10 11.36 3.24
C MET A 92 3.05 12.03 4.24
N ILE A 93 2.64 13.13 4.88
CA ILE A 93 3.42 13.78 5.94
C ILE A 93 3.49 12.89 7.19
N ALA A 94 2.36 12.34 7.63
CA ALA A 94 2.30 11.45 8.79
C ALA A 94 3.07 10.13 8.60
N ASP A 95 3.30 9.75 7.33
CA ASP A 95 4.04 8.55 6.93
C ASP A 95 5.52 8.83 6.60
N ASP A 96 5.99 10.07 6.80
CA ASP A 96 7.33 10.53 6.41
C ASP A 96 7.68 10.12 4.96
N CYS A 97 6.71 10.28 4.06
CA CYS A 97 6.81 9.86 2.68
C CYS A 97 7.86 10.68 1.94
N GLU A 98 8.88 9.98 1.43
CA GLU A 98 10.02 10.62 0.81
C GLU A 98 9.69 11.26 -0.55
N MET A 99 8.53 10.98 -1.14
CA MET A 99 8.08 11.65 -2.37
C MET A 99 7.88 13.16 -2.17
N LEU A 100 7.57 13.59 -0.94
CA LEU A 100 7.34 14.99 -0.61
C LEU A 100 8.63 15.81 -0.68
N GLU A 101 8.53 16.97 -1.33
CA GLU A 101 9.58 17.97 -1.39
C GLU A 101 9.19 19.21 -0.57
N VAL A 102 10.16 20.09 -0.27
CA VAL A 102 9.92 21.32 0.53
C VAL A 102 8.79 22.19 -0.07
N LYS A 103 8.66 22.24 -1.40
CA LYS A 103 7.59 22.99 -2.08
C LYS A 103 6.19 22.42 -1.80
N ASP A 104 6.09 21.10 -1.63
CA ASP A 104 4.83 20.41 -1.39
C ASP A 104 4.32 20.73 0.03
N LEU A 105 5.24 20.75 1.01
CA LEU A 105 4.95 21.14 2.40
C LEU A 105 4.53 22.61 2.54
N ARG A 106 5.09 23.50 1.71
CA ARG A 106 4.75 24.93 1.72
C ARG A 106 3.40 25.22 1.07
N ASN A 107 2.92 24.35 0.19
CA ASN A 107 1.66 24.53 -0.53
C ASN A 107 0.87 23.21 -0.63
N PRO A 108 0.34 22.70 0.50
CA PRO A 108 -0.27 21.37 0.56
C PRO A 108 -1.52 21.24 -0.34
N LYS A 109 -2.26 22.34 -0.57
CA LYS A 109 -3.42 22.33 -1.48
C LYS A 109 -3.01 22.12 -2.93
N GLN A 110 -1.91 22.75 -3.37
CA GLN A 110 -1.39 22.50 -4.72
C GLN A 110 -0.78 21.11 -4.81
N ALA A 111 -0.05 20.68 -3.77
CA ALA A 111 0.52 19.34 -3.71
C ALA A 111 -0.55 18.23 -3.79
N GLN A 112 -1.72 18.42 -3.17
CA GLN A 112 -2.83 17.47 -3.30
C GLN A 112 -3.32 17.35 -4.75
N LYS A 113 -3.47 18.47 -5.46
CA LYS A 113 -3.84 18.45 -6.88
C LYS A 113 -2.80 17.75 -7.75
N ASP A 114 -1.52 17.91 -7.41
CA ASP A 114 -0.43 17.25 -8.13
C ASP A 114 -0.41 15.74 -7.81
N LEU A 115 -0.68 15.37 -6.55
CA LEU A 115 -0.87 13.98 -6.14
C LEU A 115 -2.04 13.33 -6.87
N ASP A 116 -3.18 13.99 -6.96
CA ASP A 116 -4.37 13.45 -7.62
C ASP A 116 -4.15 13.23 -9.12
N LYS A 117 -3.36 14.09 -9.76
CA LYS A 117 -2.91 13.87 -11.14
C LYS A 117 -1.96 12.67 -11.26
N LEU A 118 -1.03 12.52 -10.32
CA LEU A 118 -0.10 11.39 -10.29
C LEU A 118 -0.83 10.05 -10.09
N MET A 119 -1.89 10.05 -9.29
CA MET A 119 -2.64 8.85 -8.91
C MET A 119 -3.86 8.57 -9.79
N VAL A 120 -4.02 9.27 -10.93
CA VAL A 120 -5.23 9.22 -11.78
C VAL A 120 -5.55 7.81 -12.29
N ASP A 121 -4.55 6.98 -12.57
CA ASP A 121 -4.73 5.59 -13.02
C ASP A 121 -5.09 4.65 -11.87
N SER A 122 -4.90 5.09 -10.62
CA SER A 122 -5.13 4.29 -9.42
C SER A 122 -6.45 4.65 -8.73
N ARG A 123 -6.78 5.93 -8.58
CA ARG A 123 -7.98 6.40 -7.86
C ARG A 123 -8.49 7.74 -8.41
N PRO A 124 -9.77 8.10 -8.17
CA PRO A 124 -10.25 9.44 -8.46
C PRO A 124 -9.55 10.51 -7.59
N PRO A 125 -9.57 11.78 -8.04
CA PRO A 125 -9.15 12.92 -7.22
C PRO A 125 -9.95 13.05 -5.93
N LEU A 126 -9.37 13.67 -4.91
CA LEU A 126 -10.10 14.03 -3.69
C LEU A 126 -11.10 15.15 -3.97
N GLU A 127 -12.30 15.06 -3.40
CA GLU A 127 -13.34 16.10 -3.48
C GLU A 127 -13.02 17.33 -2.62
#